data_AF-A0A1W9LFN8-F1
#
_entry.id   AF-A0A1W9LFN8-F1
#
_cell.length_a   1.000
_cell.length_b   1.000
_cell.length_c   1.000
_cell.angle_alpha   90.00
_cell.angle_beta   90.00
_cell.angle_gamma   90.00
#
_symmetry.space_group_name_H-M   'P 1'
#
loop_
_entity.id
_entity.type
_entity.pdbx_description
1 polymer ?
#
loop_
_entity_poly.entity_id
_entity_poly.type
_entity_poly.pdbx_seq_one_letter_code
_entity_poly.pdbx_strand_id
1 'polypeptide(L)'
;MNASSLPWVDIADPSDDAIRDVFAALPRRGGLRIRCIWERRGGLLAALSDCGAFAMRADPAPGFDTVTITALKGKAGACYETGRSATYLGAAAAVMDDDRHLVAGTLRVCEKTGGLYRLPPYAGLLRVTDADPDLLRRLDTDPVPFDCNTFEADAARIAASLKSANAGSDTTTAVYYPGPFSLLVLSDGSIIRRAIPVGIPAGIVPALRKRDGLLLPPPACAAEAEPAANFRDGYAAAGAGCLIENLGRAMPVCAPAGEAAVPESAWDALRDAPPALRDRIGRLVAGREPYFILTGSDPRNSAGCCPSTDVGAANRLVEAGLLATHRMPAPADACTTTVYAFAGEIDGAGPAPAFRIRTDLRARAAAELGRPFAKETDVCD
;
A
#
# COMPACT_ATOMS: atom_id res chain seq x y z
N MET A 1 -4.51 14.94 21.68
CA MET A 1 -3.06 15.15 21.94
C MET A 1 -2.53 16.12 20.89
N ASN A 2 -1.91 17.22 21.31
CA ASN A 2 -1.22 18.13 20.38
C ASN A 2 0.12 17.49 20.00
N ALA A 3 0.47 17.40 18.70
CA ALA A 3 1.76 16.81 18.31
C ALA A 3 2.98 17.62 18.75
N SER A 4 2.77 18.82 19.28
CA SER A 4 3.80 19.63 19.94
C SER A 4 4.45 18.94 21.15
N SER A 5 3.90 17.81 21.63
CA SER A 5 4.46 17.04 22.75
C SER A 5 5.13 15.72 22.35
N LEU A 6 5.26 15.40 21.06
CA LEU A 6 5.96 14.18 20.65
C LEU A 6 7.47 14.36 20.83
N PRO A 7 8.19 13.39 21.44
CA PRO A 7 9.64 13.42 21.48
C PRO A 7 10.19 13.24 20.06
N TRP A 8 11.00 14.21 19.62
CA TRP A 8 11.69 14.17 18.33
C TRP A 8 13.15 13.84 18.52
N VAL A 9 13.68 13.01 17.62
CA VAL A 9 15.11 12.81 17.44
C VAL A 9 15.52 13.44 16.11
N ASP A 10 16.58 14.23 16.13
CA ASP A 10 17.15 14.89 14.96
C ASP A 10 18.46 14.20 14.56
N ILE A 11 18.58 13.78 13.31
CA ILE A 11 19.83 13.22 12.75
C ILE A 11 20.13 13.86 11.39
N ALA A 12 21.41 13.95 11.05
CA ALA A 12 21.87 14.54 9.79
C ALA A 12 22.54 13.47 8.94
N ASP A 13 22.11 13.36 7.69
CA ASP A 13 22.66 12.52 6.64
C ASP A 13 22.97 11.05 7.03
N PRO A 14 22.06 10.36 7.74
CA PRO A 14 22.33 9.04 8.32
C PRO A 14 22.48 7.95 7.26
N SER A 15 23.13 6.84 7.59
CA SER A 15 23.03 5.61 6.82
C SER A 15 21.67 4.91 7.05
N ASP A 16 21.32 3.95 6.18
CA ASP A 16 20.09 3.16 6.34
C ASP A 16 20.08 2.37 7.66
N ASP A 17 21.23 1.84 8.08
CA ASP A 17 21.37 1.16 9.38
C ASP A 17 21.18 2.11 10.56
N ALA A 18 21.72 3.32 10.48
CA ALA A 18 21.50 4.34 11.50
C ALA A 18 20.02 4.74 11.60
N ILE A 19 19.28 4.80 10.47
CA ILE A 19 17.83 4.99 10.50
C ILE A 19 17.15 3.85 11.25
N ARG A 20 17.48 2.59 10.92
CA ARG A 20 16.90 1.42 11.59
C ARG A 20 17.12 1.44 13.09
N ASP A 21 18.35 1.68 13.53
CA ASP A 21 18.72 1.70 14.94
C ASP A 21 18.00 2.82 15.70
N VAL A 22 18.03 4.05 15.16
CA VAL A 22 17.37 5.19 15.79
C VAL A 22 15.86 5.00 15.83
N PHE A 23 15.25 4.54 14.74
CA PHE A 23 13.81 4.34 14.66
C PHE A 23 13.34 3.22 15.59
N ALA A 24 14.12 2.13 15.73
CA ALA A 24 13.87 1.07 16.69
C ALA A 24 13.91 1.60 18.13
N ALA A 25 14.86 2.49 18.45
CA ALA A 25 15.02 3.10 19.78
C ALA A 25 13.97 4.18 20.12
N LEU A 26 13.25 4.72 19.13
CA LEU A 26 12.18 5.70 19.40
C LEU A 26 11.12 5.13 20.34
N PRO A 27 10.54 5.96 21.23
CA PRO A 27 9.39 5.56 22.02
C PRO A 27 8.22 5.19 21.09
N ARG A 28 7.24 4.45 21.63
CA ARG A 28 6.08 3.98 20.86
C ARG A 28 5.37 5.09 20.07
N ARG A 29 5.43 6.33 20.56
CA ARG A 29 4.94 7.54 19.88
C ARG A 29 6.04 8.59 19.83
N GLY A 30 7.03 8.38 18.96
CA GLY A 30 8.13 9.31 18.72
C GLY A 30 8.15 9.81 17.27
N GLY A 31 8.92 10.86 17.02
CA GLY A 31 9.19 11.38 15.69
C GLY A 31 10.69 11.34 15.37
N LEU A 32 11.00 11.11 14.10
CA LEU A 32 12.35 11.24 13.56
C LEU A 32 12.37 12.40 12.56
N ARG A 33 13.37 13.27 12.68
CA ARG A 33 13.66 14.32 11.71
C ARG A 33 15.06 14.10 11.14
N ILE A 34 15.14 14.00 9.83
CA ILE A 34 16.37 13.76 9.09
C ILE A 34 16.63 14.96 8.20
N ARG A 35 17.81 15.58 8.31
CA ARG A 35 18.29 16.54 7.31
C ARG A 35 19.31 15.86 6.41
N CYS A 36 19.14 15.92 5.09
CA CYS A 36 20.07 15.34 4.14
C CYS A 36 20.14 16.17 2.85
N ILE A 37 21.09 15.84 1.98
CA ILE A 37 21.14 16.38 0.62
C ILE A 37 19.98 15.83 -0.22
N TRP A 38 19.56 16.59 -1.22
CA TRP A 38 18.41 16.28 -2.07
C TRP A 38 18.46 14.87 -2.68
N GLU A 39 19.61 14.45 -3.19
CA GLU A 39 19.79 13.20 -3.94
C GLU A 39 19.55 11.97 -3.06
N ARG A 40 19.76 12.08 -1.73
CA ARG A 40 19.60 10.96 -0.80
C ARG A 40 18.16 10.74 -0.35
N ARG A 41 17.24 11.67 -0.65
CA ARG A 41 15.85 11.66 -0.14
C ARG A 41 15.12 10.34 -0.39
N GLY A 42 15.26 9.78 -1.60
CA GLY A 42 14.53 8.58 -2.03
C GLY A 42 14.97 7.34 -1.25
N GLY A 43 16.28 7.15 -1.08
CA GLY A 43 16.83 6.03 -0.29
C GLY A 43 16.40 6.10 1.18
N LEU A 44 16.45 7.28 1.78
CA LEU A 44 16.10 7.47 3.20
C LEU A 44 14.60 7.29 3.45
N LEU A 45 13.73 7.75 2.54
CA LEU A 45 12.29 7.48 2.61
C LEU A 45 11.98 5.98 2.49
N ALA A 46 12.69 5.27 1.62
CA ALA A 46 12.55 3.82 1.51
C ALA A 46 12.96 3.12 2.82
N ALA A 47 14.11 3.49 3.40
CA ALA A 47 14.57 2.95 4.68
C ALA A 47 13.56 3.21 5.83
N LEU A 48 12.95 4.40 5.88
CA LEU A 48 11.90 4.72 6.85
C LEU A 48 10.62 3.90 6.63
N SER A 49 10.23 3.70 5.37
CA SER A 49 9.10 2.84 5.01
C SER A 49 9.32 1.40 5.46
N ASP A 50 10.53 0.86 5.26
CA ASP A 50 10.90 -0.49 5.70
C ASP A 50 10.88 -0.62 7.23
N CYS A 51 11.16 0.47 7.95
CA CYS A 51 11.00 0.56 9.41
C CYS A 51 9.53 0.70 9.86
N GLY A 52 8.58 0.82 8.92
CA GLY A 52 7.16 1.07 9.18
C GLY A 52 6.85 2.47 9.71
N ALA A 53 7.64 3.47 9.33
CA ALA A 53 7.28 4.85 9.61
C ALA A 53 5.99 5.27 8.88
N PHE A 54 5.29 6.28 9.41
CA PHE A 54 4.17 6.94 8.71
C PHE A 54 4.23 8.45 8.78
N ALA A 55 3.28 9.05 8.06
CA ALA A 55 3.08 10.47 7.97
C ALA A 55 4.38 11.14 7.49
N MET A 56 5.07 10.43 6.60
CA MET A 56 6.38 10.83 6.13
C MET A 56 6.23 12.06 5.26
N ARG A 57 6.97 13.10 5.59
CA ARG A 57 7.08 14.29 4.74
C ARG A 57 8.52 14.50 4.33
N ALA A 58 8.73 15.03 3.13
CA ALA A 58 10.04 15.40 2.63
C ALA A 58 9.99 16.87 2.19
N ASP A 59 10.23 17.76 3.14
CA ASP A 59 10.10 19.20 2.97
C ASP A 59 11.46 19.79 2.50
N PRO A 60 11.60 20.19 1.22
CA PRO A 60 12.87 20.69 0.70
C PRO A 60 13.16 22.13 1.16
N ALA A 61 14.44 22.47 1.29
CA ALA A 61 14.88 23.85 1.44
C ALA A 61 14.65 24.65 0.12
N PRO A 62 14.64 25.99 0.17
CA PRO A 62 14.61 26.80 -1.06
C PRO A 62 15.77 26.42 -1.99
N GLY A 63 15.47 26.10 -3.25
CA GLY A 63 16.48 25.64 -4.23
C GLY A 63 16.73 24.14 -4.25
N PHE A 64 16.14 23.38 -3.31
CA PHE A 64 16.14 21.90 -3.29
C PHE A 64 17.57 21.31 -3.26
N ASP A 65 18.50 21.98 -2.57
CA ASP A 65 19.84 21.47 -2.30
C ASP A 65 19.85 20.49 -1.11
N THR A 66 18.96 20.76 -0.14
CA THR A 66 18.77 19.95 1.06
C THR A 66 17.29 19.68 1.29
N VAL A 67 17.00 18.62 2.01
CA VAL A 67 15.64 18.23 2.39
C VAL A 67 15.59 17.86 3.87
N THR A 68 14.49 18.22 4.52
CA THR A 68 14.16 17.74 5.85
C THR A 68 13.05 16.70 5.72
N ILE A 69 13.37 15.45 6.05
CA ILE A 69 12.40 14.37 6.14
C ILE A 69 11.89 14.28 7.58
N THR A 70 10.57 14.23 7.76
CA THR A 70 9.96 13.92 9.06
C THR A 70 9.15 12.66 8.96
N ALA A 71 9.17 11.85 10.00
CA ALA A 71 8.45 10.57 10.04
C ALA A 71 8.05 10.22 11.47
N LEU A 72 6.92 9.53 11.63
CA LEU A 72 6.38 9.17 12.94
C LEU A 72 6.43 7.66 13.17
N LYS A 73 6.63 7.29 14.44
CA LYS A 73 6.44 5.93 14.97
C LYS A 73 5.14 5.85 15.75
N GLY A 74 4.45 4.70 15.68
CA GLY A 74 3.21 4.49 16.44
C GLY A 74 2.08 3.77 15.74
N LYS A 75 2.36 3.06 14.64
CA LYS A 75 1.40 2.15 13.99
C LYS A 75 1.13 0.86 14.78
N ALA A 76 1.86 0.63 15.87
CA ALA A 76 1.77 -0.58 16.66
C ALA A 76 0.41 -0.75 17.35
N GLY A 77 -0.20 -1.92 17.19
CA GLY A 77 -1.37 -2.38 17.95
C GLY A 77 -2.50 -2.90 17.07
N ALA A 78 -3.46 -3.60 17.69
CA ALA A 78 -4.56 -4.25 16.99
C ALA A 78 -5.52 -3.27 16.30
N CYS A 79 -6.12 -3.70 15.18
CA CYS A 79 -7.14 -2.97 14.44
C CYS A 79 -8.54 -3.31 14.96
N TYR A 80 -9.18 -2.33 15.59
CA TYR A 80 -10.54 -2.50 16.12
C TYR A 80 -11.54 -1.54 15.49
N GLU A 81 -12.77 -2.00 15.41
CA GLU A 81 -13.91 -1.27 14.87
C GLU A 81 -14.44 -0.28 15.91
N THR A 82 -14.58 0.98 15.50
CA THR A 82 -15.16 2.06 16.31
C THR A 82 -16.14 2.93 15.52
N GLY A 83 -16.58 2.48 14.35
CA GLY A 83 -17.49 3.21 13.46
C GLY A 83 -16.84 4.42 12.77
N ARG A 84 -15.53 4.61 12.93
CA ARG A 84 -14.84 5.76 12.35
C ARG A 84 -14.74 5.67 10.84
N SER A 85 -14.82 6.83 10.21
CA SER A 85 -14.54 7.02 8.80
C SER A 85 -13.63 8.24 8.60
N ALA A 86 -12.84 8.20 7.55
CA ALA A 86 -11.98 9.31 7.14
C ALA A 86 -12.38 9.77 5.74
N THR A 87 -12.63 11.07 5.58
CA THR A 87 -12.89 11.72 4.29
C THR A 87 -11.67 12.50 3.85
N TYR A 88 -11.18 12.24 2.64
CA TYR A 88 -10.14 13.04 2.01
C TYR A 88 -10.70 14.37 1.47
N LEU A 89 -10.02 15.46 1.81
CA LEU A 89 -10.44 16.84 1.52
C LEU A 89 -9.58 17.53 0.45
N GLY A 90 -8.56 16.84 -0.07
CA GLY A 90 -7.63 17.40 -1.04
C GLY A 90 -8.22 17.55 -2.45
N ALA A 91 -7.37 17.84 -3.43
CA ALA A 91 -7.76 18.02 -4.82
C ALA A 91 -7.58 16.75 -5.68
N ALA A 92 -6.81 15.75 -5.23
CA ALA A 92 -6.66 14.50 -5.94
C ALA A 92 -7.98 13.69 -5.94
N ALA A 93 -8.06 12.66 -6.79
CA ALA A 93 -9.19 11.72 -6.78
C ALA A 93 -9.06 10.72 -5.61
N ALA A 94 -7.84 10.29 -5.32
CA ALA A 94 -7.54 9.43 -4.18
C ALA A 94 -6.12 9.66 -3.65
N VAL A 95 -5.87 9.19 -2.43
CA VAL A 95 -4.54 9.18 -1.80
C VAL A 95 -4.26 7.82 -1.17
N MET A 96 -2.99 7.43 -1.09
CA MET A 96 -2.55 6.24 -0.37
C MET A 96 -1.71 6.64 0.84
N ASP A 97 -2.02 6.13 2.03
CA ASP A 97 -1.15 6.34 3.19
C ASP A 97 0.05 5.37 3.20
N ASP A 98 0.84 5.42 4.28
CA ASP A 98 2.00 4.54 4.45
C ASP A 98 1.64 3.12 4.92
N ASP A 99 0.36 2.84 5.20
CA ASP A 99 -0.20 1.51 5.50
C ASP A 99 -1.00 0.95 4.31
N ARG A 100 -0.98 1.66 3.18
CA ARG A 100 -1.70 1.34 1.92
C ARG A 100 -3.21 1.37 2.01
N HIS A 101 -3.76 2.17 2.91
CA HIS A 101 -5.16 2.55 2.81
C HIS A 101 -5.35 3.49 1.62
N LEU A 102 -6.20 3.09 0.66
CA LEU A 102 -6.58 3.94 -0.48
C LEU A 102 -7.83 4.75 -0.12
N VAL A 103 -7.64 6.04 0.15
CA VAL A 103 -8.72 6.94 0.53
C VAL A 103 -9.23 7.67 -0.71
N ALA A 104 -10.36 7.21 -1.24
CA ALA A 104 -11.10 7.85 -2.32
C ALA A 104 -12.45 8.35 -1.78
N GLY A 105 -12.58 9.65 -1.53
CA GLY A 105 -13.73 10.20 -0.82
C GLY A 105 -13.71 9.78 0.65
N THR A 106 -14.69 8.98 1.09
CA THR A 106 -14.82 8.50 2.47
C THR A 106 -14.47 7.01 2.56
N LEU A 107 -13.57 6.67 3.47
CA LEU A 107 -13.13 5.31 3.77
C LEU A 107 -13.45 5.00 5.24
N ARG A 108 -13.99 3.80 5.54
CA ARG A 108 -14.08 3.33 6.92
C ARG A 108 -12.68 2.99 7.43
N VAL A 109 -12.37 3.37 8.66
CA VAL A 109 -11.05 3.14 9.24
C VAL A 109 -11.16 2.55 10.63
N CYS A 110 -10.20 1.70 10.99
CA CYS A 110 -10.10 1.21 12.36
C CYS A 110 -9.74 2.34 13.34
N GLU A 111 -9.92 2.10 14.64
CA GLU A 111 -9.62 3.08 15.70
C GLU A 111 -8.20 3.65 15.59
N LYS A 112 -7.23 2.76 15.35
CA LYS A 112 -5.83 3.12 15.17
C LYS A 112 -5.67 4.12 14.04
N THR A 113 -6.05 3.75 12.81
CA THR A 113 -5.89 4.61 11.62
C THR A 113 -6.63 5.92 11.79
N GLY A 114 -7.85 5.91 12.34
CA GLY A 114 -8.59 7.13 12.67
C GLY A 114 -7.85 8.05 13.65
N GLY A 115 -7.16 7.48 14.64
CA GLY A 115 -6.29 8.23 15.55
C GLY A 115 -5.06 8.82 14.86
N LEU A 116 -4.41 8.06 13.96
CA LEU A 116 -3.25 8.52 13.19
C LEU A 116 -3.61 9.67 12.24
N TYR A 117 -4.76 9.58 11.58
CA TYR A 117 -5.26 10.61 10.66
C TYR A 117 -5.67 11.92 11.33
N ARG A 118 -5.80 11.95 12.67
CA ARG A 118 -5.99 13.18 13.45
C ARG A 118 -4.67 13.89 13.79
N LEU A 119 -3.52 13.30 13.47
CA LEU A 119 -2.23 13.93 13.74
C LEU A 119 -1.94 15.08 12.77
N PRO A 120 -1.14 16.09 13.17
CA PRO A 120 -0.89 17.30 12.39
C PRO A 120 -0.39 17.11 10.96
N PRO A 121 0.41 16.08 10.60
CA PRO A 121 0.78 15.89 9.20
C PRO A 121 -0.42 15.72 8.26
N TYR A 122 -1.54 15.16 8.75
CA TYR A 122 -2.78 14.97 8.00
C TYR A 122 -3.81 16.09 8.22
N ALA A 123 -3.52 17.06 9.08
CA ALA A 123 -4.47 18.13 9.41
C ALA A 123 -4.85 18.93 8.16
N GLY A 124 -6.16 19.12 7.96
CA GLY A 124 -6.71 19.80 6.78
C GLY A 124 -6.77 18.94 5.52
N LEU A 125 -6.07 17.79 5.46
CA LEU A 125 -6.14 16.84 4.35
C LEU A 125 -7.21 15.76 4.57
N LEU A 126 -7.43 15.38 5.83
CA LEU A 126 -8.42 14.38 6.23
C LEU A 126 -9.38 14.96 7.28
N ARG A 127 -10.66 14.57 7.14
CA ARG A 127 -11.66 14.72 8.21
C ARG A 127 -12.03 13.34 8.72
N VAL A 128 -11.78 13.09 10.01
CA VAL A 128 -12.13 11.83 10.67
C VAL A 128 -13.39 12.03 11.50
N THR A 129 -14.38 11.16 11.35
CA THR A 129 -15.58 11.18 12.21
C THR A 129 -15.22 10.82 13.65
N ASP A 130 -16.09 11.17 14.59
CA ASP A 130 -15.99 10.62 15.93
C ASP A 130 -16.32 9.11 15.93
N ALA A 131 -15.84 8.43 16.97
CA ALA A 131 -16.16 7.03 17.18
C ALA A 131 -17.61 6.89 17.62
N ASP A 132 -18.24 5.80 17.23
CA ASP A 132 -19.49 5.32 17.81
C ASP A 132 -19.26 5.04 19.31
N PRO A 133 -20.04 5.66 20.23
CA PRO A 133 -19.83 5.50 21.67
C PRO A 133 -19.96 4.06 22.18
N ASP A 134 -20.80 3.23 21.56
CA ASP A 134 -21.01 1.84 21.98
C ASP A 134 -19.84 0.97 21.54
N LEU A 135 -19.38 1.13 20.30
CA LEU A 135 -18.18 0.44 19.83
C LEU A 135 -16.91 0.90 20.56
N LEU A 136 -16.82 2.19 20.90
CA LEU A 136 -15.70 2.71 21.68
C LEU A 136 -15.64 2.09 23.09
N ARG A 137 -16.79 1.95 23.78
CA ARG A 137 -16.85 1.28 25.09
C ARG A 137 -16.47 -0.20 25.03
N ARG A 138 -16.70 -0.86 23.89
CA ARG A 138 -16.32 -2.26 23.69
C ARG A 138 -14.82 -2.48 23.58
N LEU A 139 -14.03 -1.45 23.26
CA LEU A 139 -12.57 -1.59 23.16
C LEU A 139 -11.92 -2.17 24.42
N ASP A 140 -12.48 -1.86 25.59
CA ASP A 140 -11.94 -2.27 26.88
C ASP A 140 -12.42 -3.66 27.34
N THR A 141 -13.50 -4.19 26.76
CA THR A 141 -14.19 -5.39 27.26
C THR A 141 -14.27 -6.52 26.24
N ASP A 142 -14.68 -6.22 25.02
CA ASP A 142 -14.83 -7.17 23.92
C ASP A 142 -14.66 -6.42 22.57
N PRO A 143 -13.42 -6.07 22.22
CA PRO A 143 -13.13 -5.27 21.04
C PRO A 143 -13.46 -6.05 19.77
N VAL A 144 -14.20 -5.41 18.86
CA VAL A 144 -14.55 -6.01 17.56
C VAL A 144 -13.38 -5.84 16.59
N PRO A 145 -12.82 -6.91 16.01
CA PRO A 145 -11.77 -6.80 14.99
C PRO A 145 -12.26 -6.02 13.78
N PHE A 146 -11.40 -5.15 13.23
CA PHE A 146 -11.66 -4.43 11.99
C PHE A 146 -10.96 -5.12 10.82
N ASP A 147 -11.70 -5.37 9.73
CA ASP A 147 -11.14 -5.91 8.50
C ASP A 147 -10.53 -4.80 7.63
N CYS A 148 -9.21 -4.76 7.54
CA CYS A 148 -8.46 -3.82 6.72
C CYS A 148 -8.27 -4.27 5.26
N ASN A 149 -8.85 -5.40 4.85
CA ASN A 149 -8.64 -6.01 3.53
C ASN A 149 -9.47 -5.35 2.41
N THR A 150 -9.38 -4.04 2.23
CA THR A 150 -10.17 -3.28 1.23
C THR A 150 -9.37 -2.85 -0.01
N PHE A 151 -8.05 -3.05 -0.01
CA PHE A 151 -7.13 -2.49 -1.01
C PHE A 151 -7.55 -2.71 -2.47
N GLU A 152 -7.82 -3.95 -2.89
CA GLU A 152 -8.21 -4.24 -4.27
C GLU A 152 -9.57 -3.64 -4.63
N ALA A 153 -10.53 -3.72 -3.72
CA ALA A 153 -11.87 -3.19 -3.94
C ALA A 153 -11.85 -1.66 -4.05
N ASP A 154 -11.00 -1.00 -3.26
CA ASP A 154 -10.81 0.45 -3.34
C ASP A 154 -10.08 0.84 -4.62
N ALA A 155 -9.03 0.12 -5.01
CA ALA A 155 -8.34 0.33 -6.29
C ALA A 155 -9.28 0.16 -7.50
N ALA A 156 -10.11 -0.89 -7.50
CA ALA A 156 -11.13 -1.12 -8.53
C ALA A 156 -12.14 0.04 -8.61
N ARG A 157 -12.62 0.52 -7.45
CA ARG A 157 -13.56 1.65 -7.38
C ARG A 157 -12.95 2.93 -7.93
N ILE A 158 -11.70 3.21 -7.59
CA ILE A 158 -10.96 4.35 -8.14
C ILE A 158 -10.87 4.22 -9.66
N ALA A 159 -10.42 3.07 -10.17
CA ALA A 159 -10.25 2.84 -11.61
C ALA A 159 -11.57 3.05 -12.38
N ALA A 160 -12.68 2.55 -11.84
CA ALA A 160 -14.02 2.74 -12.40
C ALA A 160 -14.50 4.20 -12.34
N SER A 161 -14.05 4.99 -11.35
CA SER A 161 -14.47 6.38 -11.17
C SER A 161 -13.71 7.38 -12.05
N LEU A 162 -12.50 7.02 -12.50
CA LEU A 162 -11.65 7.92 -13.25
C LEU A 162 -12.20 8.14 -14.66
N LYS A 163 -12.33 9.41 -15.05
CA LYS A 163 -12.78 9.75 -16.40
C LYS A 163 -11.69 9.37 -17.39
N SER A 164 -12.07 9.10 -18.64
CA SER A 164 -11.08 9.01 -19.72
C SER A 164 -10.36 10.34 -19.79
N ALA A 165 -9.03 10.30 -19.75
CA ALA A 165 -8.23 11.51 -19.85
C ALA A 165 -8.68 12.23 -21.12
N ASN A 166 -9.22 13.43 -20.97
CA ASN A 166 -9.33 14.31 -22.11
C ASN A 166 -7.89 14.62 -22.51
N ALA A 167 -7.49 14.28 -23.73
CA ALA A 167 -6.19 14.58 -24.32
C ALA A 167 -5.94 16.09 -24.52
N GLY A 168 -6.51 16.94 -23.65
CA GLY A 168 -6.80 18.34 -23.90
C GLY A 168 -5.79 19.34 -23.32
N SER A 169 -4.63 18.90 -22.86
CA SER A 169 -3.56 19.84 -22.49
C SER A 169 -2.20 19.21 -22.73
N ASP A 170 -1.58 19.59 -23.84
CA ASP A 170 -0.21 19.18 -24.18
C ASP A 170 0.85 19.76 -23.22
N THR A 171 0.47 20.73 -22.38
CA THR A 171 1.40 21.39 -21.46
C THR A 171 1.45 20.68 -20.12
N THR A 172 2.53 19.95 -19.89
CA THR A 172 2.88 19.40 -18.57
C THR A 172 3.66 20.42 -17.74
N THR A 173 3.48 20.38 -16.42
CA THR A 173 4.26 21.14 -15.44
C THR A 173 4.92 20.17 -14.49
N ALA A 174 6.23 20.32 -14.28
CA ALA A 174 6.95 19.57 -13.26
C ALA A 174 6.47 19.98 -11.86
N VAL A 175 6.21 19.00 -11.02
CA VAL A 175 5.72 19.18 -9.65
C VAL A 175 6.42 18.26 -8.69
N TYR A 176 6.36 18.60 -7.40
CA TYR A 176 6.92 17.79 -6.32
C TYR A 176 5.92 17.71 -5.16
N TYR A 177 5.63 16.50 -4.69
CA TYR A 177 4.73 16.28 -3.56
C TYR A 177 5.52 15.96 -2.26
N PRO A 178 5.52 16.86 -1.26
CA PRO A 178 6.22 16.63 0.01
C PRO A 178 5.40 15.85 1.04
N GLY A 179 4.08 15.75 0.84
CA GLY A 179 3.10 15.52 1.91
C GLY A 179 2.93 14.07 2.34
N PRO A 180 2.10 13.83 3.38
CA PRO A 180 2.21 12.64 4.21
C PRO A 180 1.77 11.34 3.53
N PHE A 181 1.05 11.43 2.41
CA PHE A 181 0.62 10.26 1.66
C PHE A 181 1.80 9.71 0.85
N SER A 182 1.83 8.39 0.62
CA SER A 182 2.86 7.76 -0.22
C SER A 182 2.64 8.09 -1.70
N LEU A 183 1.37 8.21 -2.13
CA LEU A 183 1.01 8.68 -3.47
C LEU A 183 -0.36 9.37 -3.52
N LEU A 184 -0.57 10.10 -4.61
CA LEU A 184 -1.84 10.70 -5.04
C LEU A 184 -2.23 10.08 -6.39
N VAL A 185 -3.52 9.80 -6.57
CA VAL A 185 -4.13 9.50 -7.88
C VAL A 185 -4.97 10.70 -8.29
N LEU A 186 -4.62 11.33 -9.41
CA LEU A 186 -5.34 12.50 -9.93
C LEU A 186 -6.60 12.10 -10.70
N SER A 187 -7.46 13.08 -10.99
CA SER A 187 -8.75 12.86 -11.67
C SER A 187 -8.63 12.43 -13.14
N ASP A 188 -7.48 12.67 -13.77
CA ASP A 188 -7.11 12.18 -15.10
C ASP A 188 -6.40 10.81 -15.06
N GLY A 189 -6.17 10.26 -13.86
CA GLY A 189 -5.45 9.02 -13.62
C GLY A 189 -3.94 9.17 -13.42
N SER A 190 -3.36 10.36 -13.57
CA SER A 190 -1.94 10.58 -13.29
C SER A 190 -1.60 10.21 -11.83
N ILE A 191 -0.49 9.52 -11.61
CA ILE A 191 0.03 9.17 -10.27
C ILE A 191 1.16 10.12 -9.89
N ILE A 192 1.06 10.73 -8.71
CA ILE A 192 2.16 11.48 -8.09
C ILE A 192 2.65 10.70 -6.87
N ARG A 193 3.91 10.31 -6.86
CA ARG A 193 4.55 9.66 -5.71
C ARG A 193 5.26 10.70 -4.84
N ARG A 194 5.28 10.47 -3.53
CA ARG A 194 5.95 11.36 -2.58
C ARG A 194 7.43 11.47 -2.90
N ALA A 195 7.91 12.71 -2.84
CA ALA A 195 9.30 13.07 -3.03
C ALA A 195 9.92 12.76 -4.41
N ILE A 196 9.11 12.43 -5.42
CA ILE A 196 9.54 12.19 -6.79
C ILE A 196 9.02 13.33 -7.67
N PRO A 197 9.91 14.13 -8.30
CA PRO A 197 9.51 15.10 -9.31
C PRO A 197 8.78 14.41 -10.47
N VAL A 198 7.65 14.96 -10.90
CA VAL A 198 6.83 14.36 -11.97
C VAL A 198 6.15 15.44 -12.80
N GLY A 199 5.99 15.21 -14.10
CA GLY A 199 5.22 16.07 -15.00
C GLY A 199 3.74 15.72 -15.01
N ILE A 200 2.86 16.69 -14.72
CA ILE A 200 1.40 16.54 -14.76
C ILE A 200 0.74 17.67 -15.57
N PRO A 201 -0.52 17.53 -16.02
CA PRO A 201 -1.20 18.61 -16.74
C PRO A 201 -1.27 19.92 -15.93
N ALA A 202 -0.84 21.02 -16.56
CA ALA A 202 -0.72 22.33 -15.90
C ALA A 202 -2.02 22.82 -15.26
N GLY A 203 -3.18 22.49 -15.85
CA GLY A 203 -4.49 22.91 -15.37
C GLY A 203 -4.88 22.38 -13.98
N ILE A 204 -4.30 21.26 -13.53
CA ILE A 204 -4.62 20.65 -12.23
C ILE A 204 -3.73 21.21 -11.11
N VAL A 205 -2.53 21.72 -11.46
CA VAL A 205 -1.50 22.17 -10.52
C VAL A 205 -2.02 23.19 -9.50
N PRO A 206 -2.78 24.25 -9.84
CA PRO A 206 -3.21 25.25 -8.86
C PRO A 206 -4.05 24.66 -7.72
N ALA A 207 -4.92 23.69 -8.02
CA ALA A 207 -5.77 23.04 -7.03
C ALA A 207 -4.95 22.17 -6.06
N LEU A 208 -4.02 21.37 -6.58
CA LEU A 208 -3.13 20.53 -5.80
C LEU A 208 -2.17 21.35 -4.93
N ARG A 209 -1.61 22.46 -5.44
CA ARG A 209 -0.77 23.36 -4.64
C ARG A 209 -1.55 23.91 -3.44
N LYS A 210 -2.80 24.31 -3.67
CA LYS A 210 -3.66 24.90 -2.64
C LYS A 210 -4.13 23.87 -1.60
N ARG A 211 -4.55 22.68 -2.04
CA ARG A 211 -5.22 21.70 -1.17
C ARG A 211 -4.31 20.59 -0.66
N ASP A 212 -3.27 20.23 -1.40
CA ASP A 212 -2.38 19.11 -1.11
C ASP A 212 -0.94 19.54 -0.79
N GLY A 213 -0.64 20.83 -0.91
CA GLY A 213 0.70 21.36 -0.61
C GLY A 213 1.76 20.98 -1.65
N LEU A 214 1.33 20.77 -2.89
CA LEU A 214 2.24 20.52 -4.01
C LEU A 214 3.22 21.70 -4.20
N LEU A 215 4.48 21.40 -4.54
CA LEU A 215 5.53 22.36 -4.79
C LEU A 215 5.91 22.38 -6.27
N LEU A 216 6.44 23.52 -6.72
CA LEU A 216 7.10 23.63 -8.03
C LEU A 216 8.60 23.48 -7.81
N PRO A 217 9.24 22.43 -8.38
CA PRO A 217 10.68 22.26 -8.26
C PRO A 217 11.42 23.39 -9.01
N PRO A 218 12.63 23.77 -8.56
CA PRO A 218 13.50 24.66 -9.32
C PRO A 218 13.90 24.02 -10.65
N PRO A 219 14.36 24.80 -11.66
CA PRO A 219 14.63 24.29 -13.01
C PRO A 219 15.55 23.06 -13.06
N ALA A 220 16.58 23.01 -12.21
CA ALA A 220 17.49 21.87 -12.13
C ALA A 220 16.76 20.56 -11.76
N CYS A 221 15.91 20.59 -10.73
CA CYS A 221 15.11 19.44 -10.31
C CYS A 221 13.91 19.19 -11.23
N ALA A 222 13.38 20.23 -11.87
CA ALA A 222 12.30 20.10 -12.85
C ALA A 222 12.73 19.29 -14.08
N ALA A 223 14.02 19.33 -14.43
CA ALA A 223 14.59 18.52 -15.50
C ALA A 223 14.64 17.02 -15.17
N GLU A 224 14.55 16.63 -13.89
CA GLU A 224 14.43 15.22 -13.46
C GLU A 224 13.00 14.68 -13.59
N ALA A 225 12.00 15.55 -13.84
CA ALA A 225 10.60 15.15 -13.81
C ALA A 225 10.23 14.31 -15.03
N GLU A 226 9.96 13.04 -14.81
CA GLU A 226 9.38 12.15 -15.82
C GLU A 226 7.86 12.37 -15.95
N PRO A 227 7.24 12.01 -17.08
CA PRO A 227 5.78 11.99 -17.20
C PRO A 227 5.15 11.11 -16.11
N ALA A 228 4.04 11.56 -15.53
CA ALA A 228 3.32 10.77 -14.54
C ALA A 228 2.82 9.45 -15.15
N ALA A 229 3.07 8.35 -14.44
CA ALA A 229 2.42 7.07 -14.73
C ALA A 229 0.90 7.22 -14.64
N ASN A 230 0.16 6.52 -15.50
CA ASN A 230 -1.29 6.53 -15.46
C ASN A 230 -1.83 5.31 -14.68
N PHE A 231 -2.65 5.58 -13.66
CA PHE A 231 -3.25 4.55 -12.83
C PHE A 231 -4.20 3.64 -13.62
N ARG A 232 -4.97 4.16 -14.58
CA ARG A 232 -5.88 3.30 -15.36
C ARG A 232 -5.11 2.30 -16.20
N ASP A 233 -4.06 2.75 -16.88
CA ASP A 233 -3.24 1.89 -17.72
C ASP A 233 -2.50 0.86 -16.86
N GLY A 234 -1.91 1.29 -15.74
CA GLY A 234 -1.28 0.41 -14.78
C GLY A 234 -2.25 -0.61 -14.16
N TYR A 235 -3.48 -0.19 -13.84
CA TYR A 235 -4.51 -1.07 -13.29
C TYR A 235 -5.05 -2.05 -14.33
N ALA A 236 -5.24 -1.64 -15.58
CA ALA A 236 -5.63 -2.53 -16.67
C ALA A 236 -4.56 -3.60 -16.95
N ALA A 237 -3.29 -3.21 -16.93
CA ALA A 237 -2.18 -4.12 -17.20
C ALA A 237 -1.86 -5.05 -16.01
N ALA A 238 -1.92 -4.52 -14.80
CA ALA A 238 -1.35 -5.18 -13.62
C ALA A 238 -2.25 -5.14 -12.39
N GLY A 239 -3.54 -4.81 -12.51
CA GLY A 239 -4.48 -4.76 -11.38
C GLY A 239 -4.09 -3.77 -10.27
N ALA A 240 -4.54 -4.01 -9.04
CA ALA A 240 -4.23 -3.15 -7.90
C ALA A 240 -2.72 -3.13 -7.53
N GLY A 241 -1.96 -4.14 -7.96
CA GLY A 241 -0.52 -4.24 -7.77
C GLY A 241 0.27 -3.09 -8.39
N CYS A 242 -0.28 -2.36 -9.38
CA CYS A 242 0.37 -1.18 -9.95
C CYS A 242 0.60 -0.03 -8.93
N LEU A 243 -0.16 -0.04 -7.83
CA LEU A 243 -0.01 0.92 -6.73
C LEU A 243 1.03 0.49 -5.69
N ILE A 244 1.43 -0.78 -5.68
CA ILE A 244 2.41 -1.30 -4.75
C ILE A 244 3.81 -0.96 -5.27
N GLU A 245 4.40 0.10 -4.73
CA GLU A 245 5.79 0.48 -5.01
C GLU A 245 6.76 -0.64 -4.62
N ASN A 246 7.94 -0.70 -5.24
CA ASN A 246 9.05 -1.52 -4.76
C ASN A 246 8.74 -3.02 -4.61
N LEU A 247 7.77 -3.48 -5.38
CA LEU A 247 7.57 -4.89 -5.70
C LEU A 247 8.89 -5.58 -6.15
N GLY A 248 9.93 -4.86 -6.59
CA GLY A 248 11.26 -5.42 -6.84
C GLY A 248 12.26 -5.48 -5.70
N ARG A 249 12.05 -4.72 -4.61
CA ARG A 249 12.96 -4.72 -3.46
C ARG A 249 12.57 -5.72 -2.39
N ALA A 250 11.35 -6.22 -2.47
CA ALA A 250 10.85 -7.24 -1.58
C ALA A 250 11.55 -8.57 -1.86
N MET A 251 12.06 -9.19 -0.79
CA MET A 251 12.55 -10.56 -0.82
C MET A 251 11.38 -11.49 -1.17
N PRO A 252 11.42 -12.21 -2.31
CA PRO A 252 10.45 -13.27 -2.53
C PRO A 252 10.59 -14.30 -1.41
N VAL A 253 9.56 -14.44 -0.57
CA VAL A 253 9.42 -15.60 0.31
C VAL A 253 8.78 -16.69 -0.55
N CYS A 254 9.55 -17.17 -1.51
CA CYS A 254 9.16 -18.28 -2.36
C CYS A 254 9.42 -19.58 -1.59
N ALA A 255 8.42 -20.46 -1.55
CA ALA A 255 8.71 -21.90 -1.53
C ALA A 255 9.64 -22.19 -2.72
N PRO A 256 10.63 -23.10 -2.58
CA PRO A 256 11.67 -23.31 -3.59
C PRO A 256 11.06 -23.38 -4.97
N ALA A 257 11.47 -22.42 -5.82
CA ALA A 257 11.02 -22.28 -7.19
C ALA A 257 11.38 -23.55 -7.96
N GLY A 258 10.45 -24.48 -8.02
CA GLY A 258 10.56 -25.69 -8.78
C GLY A 258 9.19 -26.08 -9.30
N GLU A 259 9.17 -26.72 -10.46
CA GLU A 259 8.00 -27.42 -11.01
C GLU A 259 7.59 -28.64 -10.17
N ALA A 260 7.97 -28.66 -8.89
CA ALA A 260 7.64 -29.72 -7.96
C ALA A 260 6.12 -29.89 -7.93
N ALA A 261 5.69 -31.15 -7.94
CA ALA A 261 4.29 -31.49 -7.82
C ALA A 261 3.76 -30.97 -6.48
N VAL A 262 2.61 -30.28 -6.51
CA VAL A 262 1.95 -29.79 -5.29
C VAL A 262 1.43 -31.01 -4.51
N PRO A 263 1.83 -31.17 -3.23
CA PRO A 263 1.48 -32.36 -2.45
C PRO A 263 -0.03 -32.47 -2.20
N GLU A 264 -0.53 -33.69 -1.95
CA GLU A 264 -1.97 -33.91 -1.72
C GLU A 264 -2.53 -33.07 -0.57
N SER A 265 -1.73 -32.90 0.49
CA SER A 265 -2.07 -32.10 1.67
C SER A 265 -2.33 -30.62 1.36
N ALA A 266 -1.81 -30.08 0.25
CA ALA A 266 -2.11 -28.71 -0.15
C ALA A 266 -3.53 -28.56 -0.70
N TRP A 267 -4.07 -29.62 -1.29
CA TRP A 267 -5.44 -29.68 -1.79
C TRP A 267 -6.43 -29.89 -0.64
N ASP A 268 -6.07 -30.69 0.36
CA ASP A 268 -6.79 -30.74 1.65
C ASP A 268 -6.87 -29.34 2.27
N ALA A 269 -5.73 -28.63 2.34
CA ALA A 269 -5.70 -27.27 2.89
C ALA A 269 -6.58 -26.28 2.09
N LEU A 270 -6.70 -26.45 0.76
CA LEU A 270 -7.62 -25.67 -0.07
C LEU A 270 -9.09 -25.98 0.25
N ARG A 271 -9.44 -27.25 0.45
CA ARG A 271 -10.80 -27.67 0.82
C ARG A 271 -11.21 -27.12 2.19
N ASP A 272 -10.27 -27.11 3.13
CA ASP A 272 -10.45 -26.60 4.50
C ASP A 272 -10.36 -25.07 4.61
N ALA A 273 -10.00 -24.38 3.53
CA ALA A 273 -9.90 -22.92 3.54
C ALA A 273 -11.27 -22.25 3.76
N PRO A 274 -11.32 -21.07 4.42
CA PRO A 274 -12.55 -20.32 4.60
C PRO A 274 -13.27 -20.05 3.27
N PRO A 275 -14.63 -20.06 3.23
CA PRO A 275 -15.39 -19.82 2.00
C PRO A 275 -14.97 -18.56 1.24
N ALA A 276 -14.70 -17.45 1.95
CA ALA A 276 -14.26 -16.19 1.33
C ALA A 276 -12.93 -16.34 0.56
N LEU A 277 -11.96 -17.04 1.13
CA LEU A 277 -10.68 -17.32 0.46
C LEU A 277 -10.86 -18.30 -0.71
N ARG A 278 -11.67 -19.36 -0.55
CA ARG A 278 -11.97 -20.30 -1.64
C ARG A 278 -12.64 -19.60 -2.83
N ASP A 279 -13.59 -18.71 -2.57
CA ASP A 279 -14.24 -17.90 -3.61
C ASP A 279 -13.24 -16.96 -4.30
N ARG A 280 -12.27 -16.42 -3.55
CA ARG A 280 -11.22 -15.58 -4.10
C ARG A 280 -10.27 -16.35 -5.01
N ILE A 281 -9.83 -17.54 -4.60
CA ILE A 281 -9.05 -18.46 -5.45
C ILE A 281 -9.88 -18.91 -6.66
N GLY A 282 -11.18 -19.13 -6.47
CA GLY A 282 -12.10 -19.44 -7.57
C GLY A 282 -12.15 -18.33 -8.62
N ARG A 283 -12.18 -17.05 -8.21
CA ARG A 283 -12.09 -15.91 -9.14
C ARG A 283 -10.74 -15.84 -9.83
N LEU A 284 -9.64 -16.07 -9.10
CA LEU A 284 -8.29 -16.14 -9.66
C LEU A 284 -8.22 -17.17 -10.81
N VAL A 285 -8.80 -18.35 -10.59
CA VAL A 285 -8.86 -19.44 -11.56
C VAL A 285 -9.78 -19.12 -12.74
N ALA A 286 -11.01 -18.66 -12.47
CA ALA A 286 -12.01 -18.41 -13.50
C ALA A 286 -11.70 -17.17 -14.37
N GLY A 287 -11.21 -16.09 -13.76
CA GLY A 287 -10.89 -14.82 -14.42
C GLY A 287 -9.48 -14.74 -14.99
N ARG A 288 -8.67 -15.80 -14.83
CA ARG A 288 -7.23 -15.80 -15.18
C ARG A 288 -6.46 -14.63 -14.56
N GLU A 289 -6.90 -14.13 -13.41
CA GLU A 289 -6.20 -13.06 -12.69
C GLU A 289 -4.81 -13.57 -12.26
N PRO A 290 -3.73 -12.80 -12.40
CA PRO A 290 -2.37 -13.30 -12.13
C PRO A 290 -2.12 -13.54 -10.64
N TYR A 291 -2.79 -12.80 -9.75
CA TYR A 291 -2.60 -12.86 -8.30
C TYR A 291 -3.84 -12.29 -7.58
N PHE A 292 -3.85 -12.36 -6.25
CA PHE A 292 -4.73 -11.56 -5.39
C PHE A 292 -3.95 -10.97 -4.20
N ILE A 293 -4.44 -9.86 -3.63
CA ILE A 293 -3.74 -9.10 -2.58
C ILE A 293 -4.52 -9.09 -1.27
N LEU A 294 -3.95 -9.64 -0.20
CA LEU A 294 -4.51 -9.51 1.14
C LEU A 294 -3.75 -8.48 1.96
N THR A 295 -4.49 -7.63 2.69
CA THR A 295 -3.94 -6.76 3.73
C THR A 295 -4.32 -7.29 5.11
N GLY A 296 -3.32 -7.46 5.98
CA GLY A 296 -3.51 -7.93 7.34
C GLY A 296 -2.30 -8.70 7.85
N SER A 297 -2.45 -9.33 9.00
CA SER A 297 -1.45 -10.20 9.61
C SER A 297 -1.99 -11.60 9.83
N ASP A 298 -1.09 -12.58 9.82
CA ASP A 298 -1.42 -13.95 10.21
C ASP A 298 -1.90 -13.95 11.67
N PRO A 299 -3.06 -14.54 12.01
CA PRO A 299 -3.53 -14.64 13.38
C PRO A 299 -2.56 -15.38 14.32
N ARG A 300 -1.65 -16.20 13.79
CA ARG A 300 -0.58 -16.87 14.56
C ARG A 300 0.54 -15.91 14.97
N ASN A 301 0.66 -14.75 14.31
CA ASN A 301 1.63 -13.71 14.67
C ASN A 301 1.02 -12.79 15.73
N SER A 302 1.43 -12.98 16.99
CA SER A 302 0.97 -12.18 18.13
C SER A 302 1.39 -10.71 18.07
N ALA A 303 2.41 -10.37 17.27
CA ALA A 303 2.81 -8.97 17.04
C ALA A 303 2.00 -8.31 15.91
N GLY A 304 1.23 -9.08 15.15
CA GLY A 304 0.50 -8.64 13.97
C GLY A 304 -0.55 -7.58 14.28
N CYS A 305 -0.66 -6.60 13.38
CA CYS A 305 -1.51 -5.43 13.59
C CYS A 305 -3.00 -5.67 13.32
N CYS A 306 -3.38 -6.38 12.26
CA CYS A 306 -4.78 -6.71 11.99
C CYS A 306 -4.89 -8.21 11.67
N PRO A 307 -5.13 -9.08 12.67
CA PRO A 307 -5.24 -10.51 12.42
C PRO A 307 -6.38 -10.79 11.43
N SER A 308 -6.06 -11.47 10.33
CA SER A 308 -7.02 -11.80 9.27
C SER A 308 -7.06 -13.31 9.07
N THR A 309 -8.24 -13.90 9.22
CA THR A 309 -8.47 -15.33 8.97
C THR A 309 -8.08 -15.71 7.54
N ASP A 310 -8.34 -14.83 6.56
CA ASP A 310 -7.97 -15.06 5.16
C ASP A 310 -6.45 -15.03 4.97
N VAL A 311 -5.73 -14.10 5.61
CA VAL A 311 -4.25 -14.07 5.56
C VAL A 311 -3.68 -15.34 6.20
N GLY A 312 -4.18 -15.75 7.36
CA GLY A 312 -3.73 -16.97 8.02
C GLY A 312 -4.01 -18.23 7.19
N ALA A 313 -5.17 -18.31 6.53
CA ALA A 313 -5.51 -19.42 5.66
C ALA A 313 -4.67 -19.42 4.37
N ALA A 314 -4.45 -18.26 3.75
CA ALA A 314 -3.59 -18.15 2.57
C ALA A 314 -2.14 -18.53 2.90
N ASN A 315 -1.62 -18.13 4.06
CA ASN A 315 -0.29 -18.55 4.51
C ASN A 315 -0.17 -20.06 4.74
N ARG A 316 -1.24 -20.74 5.21
CA ARG A 316 -1.24 -22.22 5.28
C ARG A 316 -1.18 -22.86 3.89
N LEU A 317 -1.82 -22.26 2.88
CA LEU A 317 -1.70 -22.73 1.49
C LEU A 317 -0.29 -22.49 0.92
N VAL A 318 0.41 -21.44 1.37
CA VAL A 318 1.82 -21.21 1.05
C VAL A 318 2.71 -22.26 1.70
N GLU A 319 2.51 -22.53 2.99
CA GLU A 319 3.22 -23.58 3.75
C GLU A 319 3.02 -24.96 3.14
N ALA A 320 1.81 -25.24 2.62
CA ALA A 320 1.50 -26.49 1.93
C ALA A 320 2.00 -26.55 0.47
N GLY A 321 2.56 -25.46 -0.05
CA GLY A 321 3.12 -25.39 -1.41
C GLY A 321 2.11 -25.20 -2.54
N LEU A 322 0.86 -24.82 -2.24
CA LEU A 322 -0.14 -24.49 -3.27
C LEU A 322 -0.01 -23.05 -3.76
N LEU A 323 0.23 -22.12 -2.84
CA LEU A 323 0.43 -20.69 -3.14
C LEU A 323 1.89 -20.28 -2.97
N ALA A 324 2.26 -19.18 -3.62
CA ALA A 324 3.46 -18.41 -3.36
C ALA A 324 3.07 -17.00 -2.92
N THR A 325 3.97 -16.33 -2.19
CA THR A 325 3.76 -14.95 -1.76
C THR A 325 4.89 -14.04 -2.15
N HIS A 326 4.51 -12.80 -2.40
CA HIS A 326 5.42 -11.68 -2.49
C HIS A 326 4.97 -10.62 -1.48
N ARG A 327 5.79 -10.41 -0.45
CA ARG A 327 5.49 -9.53 0.68
C ARG A 327 6.52 -8.41 0.74
N MET A 328 6.04 -7.19 0.89
CA MET A 328 6.93 -6.08 1.17
C MET A 328 7.45 -6.12 2.60
N PRO A 329 8.71 -5.69 2.83
CA PRO A 329 9.21 -5.49 4.18
C PRO A 329 8.23 -4.65 4.98
N ALA A 330 7.88 -5.15 6.15
CA ALA A 330 7.06 -4.45 7.10
C ALA A 330 7.52 -4.90 8.49
N PRO A 331 7.59 -3.98 9.47
CA PRO A 331 7.88 -4.39 10.82
C PRO A 331 6.73 -5.27 11.35
N ALA A 332 7.03 -6.03 12.40
CA ALA A 332 6.12 -7.02 12.95
C ALA A 332 4.75 -6.43 13.36
N ASP A 333 4.72 -5.14 13.66
CA ASP A 333 3.58 -4.37 14.17
C ASP A 333 2.85 -3.52 13.10
N ALA A 334 3.16 -3.73 11.81
CA ALA A 334 2.47 -3.08 10.69
C ALA A 334 1.53 -4.04 9.94
N CYS A 335 0.54 -3.46 9.25
CA CYS A 335 -0.33 -4.21 8.35
C CYS A 335 0.46 -4.57 7.10
N THR A 336 0.74 -5.85 6.89
CA THR A 336 1.40 -6.26 5.64
C THR A 336 0.38 -6.38 4.53
N THR A 337 0.65 -5.75 3.39
CA THR A 337 -0.02 -6.06 2.12
C THR A 337 0.80 -7.13 1.42
N THR A 338 0.20 -8.29 1.19
CA THR A 338 0.85 -9.47 0.63
C THR A 338 0.17 -9.86 -0.68
N VAL A 339 0.97 -10.03 -1.73
CA VAL A 339 0.52 -10.56 -3.02
C VAL A 339 0.61 -12.08 -2.96
N TYR A 340 -0.46 -12.77 -3.33
CA TYR A 340 -0.56 -14.22 -3.40
C TYR A 340 -0.83 -14.65 -4.85
N ALA A 341 -0.09 -15.65 -5.33
CA ALA A 341 -0.38 -16.32 -6.59
C ALA A 341 -0.16 -17.83 -6.41
N PHE A 342 -0.44 -18.67 -7.40
CA PHE A 342 -0.13 -20.09 -7.26
C PHE A 342 1.39 -20.33 -7.22
N ALA A 343 1.81 -21.46 -6.63
CA ALA A 343 3.21 -21.82 -6.52
C ALA A 343 3.88 -21.92 -7.91
N GLY A 344 4.98 -21.17 -8.09
CA GLY A 344 5.70 -21.06 -9.36
C GLY A 344 5.12 -20.03 -10.35
N GLU A 345 4.08 -19.30 -9.98
CA GLU A 345 3.50 -18.22 -10.80
C GLU A 345 4.13 -16.84 -10.54
N ILE A 346 4.90 -16.67 -9.46
CA ILE A 346 5.62 -15.42 -9.15
C ILE A 346 7.09 -15.58 -9.56
N ASP A 347 7.55 -14.75 -10.50
CA ASP A 347 8.97 -14.58 -10.81
C ASP A 347 9.50 -13.32 -10.13
N GLY A 348 10.32 -13.51 -9.08
CA GLY A 348 10.92 -12.43 -8.30
C GLY A 348 12.32 -12.01 -8.74
N ALA A 349 12.81 -12.44 -9.90
CA ALA A 349 14.17 -12.12 -10.35
C ALA A 349 14.36 -10.64 -10.77
N GLY A 350 13.26 -9.94 -11.06
CA GLY A 350 13.26 -8.56 -11.56
C GLY A 350 12.94 -7.49 -10.50
N PRO A 351 13.01 -6.20 -10.89
CA PRO A 351 12.62 -5.05 -10.06
C PRO A 351 11.09 -4.92 -9.88
N ALA A 352 10.32 -5.86 -10.39
CA ALA A 352 8.91 -6.09 -10.08
C ALA A 352 8.65 -7.59 -10.31
N PRO A 353 7.73 -8.23 -9.57
CA PRO A 353 7.37 -9.61 -9.82
C PRO A 353 6.69 -9.67 -11.18
N ALA A 354 7.19 -10.55 -12.03
CA ALA A 354 6.45 -10.98 -13.20
C ALA A 354 5.56 -12.15 -12.81
N PHE A 355 4.39 -12.24 -13.44
CA PHE A 355 3.44 -13.31 -13.18
C PHE A 355 3.28 -14.18 -14.42
N ARG A 356 3.27 -15.50 -14.23
CA ARG A 356 2.95 -16.47 -15.27
C ARG A 356 1.87 -17.41 -14.76
N ILE A 357 0.95 -17.81 -15.62
CA ILE A 357 -0.14 -18.72 -15.23
C ILE A 357 0.28 -20.17 -15.42
N ARG A 358 0.15 -20.98 -14.36
CA ARG A 358 0.31 -22.44 -14.41
C ARG A 358 -1.03 -23.11 -14.68
N THR A 359 -1.30 -23.32 -15.96
CA THR A 359 -2.56 -23.89 -16.47
C THR A 359 -2.90 -25.25 -15.84
N ASP A 360 -1.90 -26.11 -15.63
CA ASP A 360 -2.05 -27.42 -14.97
C ASP A 360 -2.57 -27.27 -13.53
N LEU A 361 -1.94 -26.37 -12.78
CA LEU A 361 -2.22 -26.17 -11.37
C LEU A 361 -3.58 -25.50 -11.16
N ARG A 362 -3.91 -24.50 -11.99
CA ARG A 362 -5.21 -23.81 -11.96
C ARG A 362 -6.35 -24.72 -12.40
N ALA A 363 -6.15 -25.58 -13.40
CA ALA A 363 -7.17 -26.55 -13.80
C ALA A 363 -7.51 -27.53 -12.67
N ARG A 364 -6.50 -27.99 -11.91
CA ARG A 364 -6.74 -28.83 -10.73
C ARG A 364 -7.47 -28.06 -9.63
N ALA A 365 -7.04 -26.83 -9.32
CA ALA A 365 -7.73 -25.98 -8.35
C ALA A 365 -9.20 -25.72 -8.74
N ALA A 366 -9.48 -25.55 -10.03
CA ALA A 366 -10.83 -25.40 -10.56
C ALA A 366 -11.70 -26.61 -10.25
N ALA A 367 -11.17 -27.83 -10.47
CA ALA A 367 -11.85 -29.08 -10.18
C ALA A 367 -12.15 -29.23 -8.68
N GLU A 368 -11.18 -28.92 -7.81
CA GLU A 368 -11.34 -28.96 -6.35
C GLU A 368 -12.40 -27.97 -5.84
N LEU A 369 -12.49 -26.81 -6.48
CA LEU A 369 -13.45 -25.76 -6.11
C LEU A 369 -14.82 -25.92 -6.79
N GLY A 370 -14.98 -26.88 -7.70
CA GLY A 370 -16.18 -26.99 -8.53
C GLY A 370 -16.44 -25.75 -9.39
N ARG A 371 -15.37 -25.09 -9.86
CA ARG A 371 -15.43 -23.86 -10.67
C ARG A 371 -14.95 -24.14 -12.11
N PRO A 372 -15.46 -23.40 -13.11
CA PRO A 372 -14.91 -23.49 -14.46
C PRO A 372 -13.49 -22.91 -14.51
N PHE A 373 -12.65 -23.49 -15.35
CA PHE A 373 -11.35 -22.93 -15.72
C PHE A 373 -11.43 -22.40 -17.15
N ALA A 374 -11.22 -21.09 -17.33
CA ALA A 374 -11.27 -20.47 -18.65
C ALA A 374 -10.13 -21.00 -19.54
N LYS A 375 -10.48 -21.64 -20.66
CA LYS A 375 -9.47 -22.10 -21.61
C LYS A 375 -8.88 -20.90 -22.33
N GLU A 376 -7.65 -21.05 -22.80
CA GLU A 376 -6.89 -19.97 -23.46
C GLU A 376 -7.59 -19.42 -24.72
N THR A 377 -8.45 -20.23 -25.33
CA THR A 377 -9.29 -19.86 -26.48
C THR A 377 -10.52 -19.02 -26.13
N ASP A 378 -10.84 -18.85 -24.85
CA ASP A 378 -12.07 -18.19 -24.39
C ASP A 378 -11.86 -16.71 -24.06
N VAL A 379 -10.64 -16.19 -24.19
CA VAL A 379 -10.35 -14.74 -24.08
C VAL A 379 -10.58 -14.14 -25.46
N CYS A 380 -11.82 -13.73 -25.74
CA CYS A 380 -12.16 -13.03 -26.98
C CYS A 380 -11.30 -11.76 -27.13
N ASP A 381 -10.69 -11.61 -28.32
CA ASP A 381 -9.99 -10.40 -28.78
C ASP A 381 -10.80 -9.11 -28.62
#